data_AF-A0A354M464-F1
#
_entry.id   AF-A0A354M464-F1
#
_cell.length_a   1.000
_cell.length_b   1.000
_cell.length_c   1.000
_cell.angle_alpha   90.00
_cell.angle_beta   90.00
_cell.angle_gamma   90.00
#
_symmetry.space_group_name_H-M   'P 1'
#
loop_
_entity.id
_entity.type
_entity.pdbx_description
1 polymer ?
#
loop_
_entity_poly.entity_id
_entity_poly.type
_entity_poly.pdbx_seq_one_letter_code
_entity_poly.pdbx_strand_id
1 'polypeptide(L)' 'MNLLDLSEQEIIRRGSLEEMRKMGIDPYPAAEYKVNAYTTEIKSSFKDEDAPRQVSVAGRIMSR' A
#
# COMPACT_ATOMS: atom_id res chain seq x y z
N MET A 1 20.76 -19.79 -13.37
CA MET A 1 19.74 -18.74 -13.46
C MET A 1 20.11 -17.86 -14.63
N ASN A 2 19.27 -17.87 -15.67
CA ASN A 2 19.50 -17.11 -16.89
C ASN A 2 19.15 -15.64 -16.60
N LEU A 3 20.03 -14.70 -16.95
CA LEU A 3 19.85 -13.27 -16.64
C LEU A 3 18.65 -12.64 -17.38
N LEU A 4 18.07 -13.38 -18.34
CA LEU A 4 16.98 -12.97 -19.22
C LEU A 4 15.61 -13.55 -18.80
N ASP A 5 15.59 -14.57 -17.95
CA ASP A 5 14.35 -15.21 -17.51
C ASP A 5 13.84 -14.54 -16.22
N LEU A 6 12.64 -13.97 -16.30
CA LEU A 6 11.97 -13.37 -15.15
C LEU A 6 11.60 -14.45 -14.14
N SER A 7 11.74 -14.14 -12.86
CA SER A 7 11.16 -14.97 -11.80
C SER A 7 9.64 -15.04 -11.94
N GLU A 8 9.02 -16.17 -11.57
CA GLU A 8 7.56 -16.30 -11.51
C GLU A 8 6.92 -15.15 -10.72
N GLN A 9 7.57 -14.71 -9.64
CA GLN A 9 7.10 -13.59 -8.83
C GLN A 9 7.11 -12.27 -9.61
N GLU A 10 8.10 -12.04 -10.47
CA GLU A 10 8.18 -10.84 -11.29
C GLU A 10 7.12 -10.86 -12.39
N ILE A 11 6.88 -12.01 -13.00
CA ILE A 11 5.81 -12.20 -13.99
C ILE A 11 4.45 -11.87 -13.35
N ILE A 12 4.17 -12.41 -12.17
CA ILE A 12 2.94 -12.14 -11.42
C ILE A 12 2.81 -10.65 -11.10
N ARG A 13 3.87 -10.01 -10.60
CA ARG A 13 3.87 -8.56 -10.28
C ARG A 13 3.60 -7.69 -11.51
N ARG A 14 4.16 -8.05 -12.66
CA ARG A 14 3.90 -7.35 -13.93
C ARG A 14 2.45 -7.54 -14.38
N GLY A 15 1.91 -8.76 -14.30
CA GLY A 15 0.50 -9.04 -14.59
C GLY A 15 -0.45 -8.23 -13.72
N SER A 16 -0.23 -8.19 -12.40
CA SER A 16 -1.06 -7.38 -11.48
C SER A 16 -0.98 -5.88 -11.80
N LEU A 17 0.18 -5.38 -12.24
CA LEU A 17 0.33 -3.98 -12.65
C LEU A 17 -0.47 -3.68 -13.93
N GLU A 18 -0.50 -4.60 -14.90
CA GLU A 18 -1.33 -4.45 -16.09
C GLU A 18 -2.82 -4.50 -15.76
N GLU A 19 -3.25 -5.37 -14.85
CA GLU A 19 -4.63 -5.44 -14.39
C GLU A 19 -5.08 -4.13 -13.72
N MET A 20 -4.24 -3.55 -12.86
CA MET A 20 -4.52 -2.23 -12.26
C MET A 20 -4.76 -1.16 -13.32
N ARG A 21 -3.91 -1.13 -14.35
CA ARG A 21 -4.06 -0.20 -15.48
C ARG A 21 -5.32 -0.46 -16.30
N LYS A 22 -5.70 -1.72 -16.53
CA LYS A 22 -6.96 -2.09 -17.21
C LYS A 22 -8.20 -1.65 -16.44
N MET A 23 -8.13 -1.64 -15.11
CA MET A 23 -9.19 -1.10 -14.24
C MET A 23 -9.23 0.43 -14.21
N GLY A 24 -8.35 1.12 -14.95
CA GLY A 24 -8.26 2.58 -14.96
C GLY A 24 -7.59 3.17 -13.72
N ILE A 25 -6.94 2.33 -12.89
CA ILE A 25 -6.15 2.78 -11.74
C ILE A 25 -4.75 3.07 -12.26
N ASP A 26 -4.29 4.31 -12.14
CA ASP A 26 -2.90 4.65 -12.44
C ASP A 26 -2.02 4.42 -11.21
N PRO A 27 -1.19 3.35 -11.19
CA PRO A 27 -0.33 3.09 -10.05
C PRO A 27 0.84 4.08 -9.96
N TYR A 28 1.25 4.73 -11.07
CA TYR A 28 2.42 5.60 -11.10
C TYR A 28 2.34 6.66 -12.21
N PRO A 29 2.25 7.96 -11.86
CA PRO A 29 2.29 8.53 -10.51
C PRO A 29 0.95 8.37 -9.76
N ALA A 30 0.98 7.77 -8.57
CA ALA A 30 -0.20 7.70 -7.72
C ALA A 30 -0.68 9.10 -7.32
N ALA A 31 -2.00 9.31 -7.34
CA ALA A 31 -2.60 10.53 -6.81
C ALA A 31 -2.24 10.75 -5.34
N GLU A 32 -2.14 12.00 -4.91
CA GLU A 32 -1.84 12.34 -3.52
C GLU A 32 -2.89 11.74 -2.57
N TYR A 33 -2.45 10.86 -1.67
CA TYR A 33 -3.30 10.31 -0.63
C TYR A 33 -3.06 11.06 0.67
N LYS A 34 -4.06 11.85 1.10
CA LYS A 34 -3.99 12.62 2.35
C LYS A 34 -4.05 11.70 3.56
N VAL A 35 -2.96 11.66 4.32
CA VAL A 35 -2.89 10.96 5.62
C VAL A 35 -3.16 11.94 6.76
N ASN A 36 -3.85 11.48 7.80
CA ASN A 36 -4.20 12.31 8.96
C ASN A 36 -3.62 11.76 10.29
N ALA A 37 -2.91 10.63 10.22
CA ALA A 37 -2.36 9.95 11.37
C ALA A 37 -1.11 9.16 10.98
N TYR A 38 -0.17 9.08 11.91
CA TYR A 38 1.05 8.27 11.77
C TYR A 38 1.03 7.11 12.75
N THR A 39 1.61 5.97 12.37
CA THR A 39 1.64 4.77 13.22
C THR A 39 2.29 5.02 14.58
N THR A 40 3.32 5.87 14.65
CA THR A 40 3.98 6.26 15.90
C THR A 40 3.08 7.07 16.82
N GLU A 41 2.34 8.03 16.26
CA GLU A 41 1.36 8.85 17.00
C GLU A 41 0.24 7.96 17.54
N ILE A 42 -0.38 7.14 16.68
CA ILE A 42 -1.47 6.25 17.07
C ILE A 42 -1.03 5.36 18.24
N LYS A 43 0.14 4.72 18.15
CA LYS A 43 0.64 3.85 19.23
C LYS A 43 0.87 4.59 20.55
N SER A 44 1.22 5.87 20.50
CA SER A 44 1.49 6.67 21.69
C SER A 44 0.24 7.30 22.31
N SER A 45 -0.76 7.63 21.49
CA SER A 45 -1.93 8.41 21.91
C SER A 45 -3.21 7.59 22.02
N PHE A 46 -3.21 6.33 21.57
CA PHE A 46 -4.40 5.49 21.59
C PHE A 46 -4.79 5.10 23.02
N LYS A 47 -6.05 5.34 23.37
CA LYS A 47 -6.68 4.96 24.64
C LYS A 47 -8.03 4.34 24.34
N ASP A 48 -8.30 3.17 24.90
CA ASP A 48 -9.55 2.42 24.64
C ASP A 48 -10.82 3.12 25.14
N GLU A 49 -10.68 4.05 26.08
CA GLU A 49 -11.78 4.81 26.66
C GLU A 49 -12.18 6.05 25.84
N ASP A 50 -11.33 6.47 24.88
CA ASP A 50 -11.59 7.64 24.05
C ASP A 50 -12.54 7.31 22.90
N ALA A 51 -13.26 8.33 22.41
CA ALA A 51 -14.13 8.19 21.25
C ALA A 51 -13.32 7.75 20.01
N PRO A 52 -13.87 6.86 19.15
CA PRO A 52 -13.16 6.37 17.96
C PRO A 52 -12.73 7.51 17.03
N ARG A 53 -11.41 7.71 16.88
CA ARG A 53 -10.83 8.66 15.92
C ARG A 53 -10.82 8.04 14.52
N GLN A 54 -11.39 8.74 13.54
CA GLN A 54 -11.24 8.35 12.13
C GLN A 54 -9.82 8.66 11.65
N VAL A 55 -9.12 7.64 11.15
CA VAL A 55 -7.73 7.76 10.69
C VAL A 55 -7.56 7.32 9.24
N SER A 56 -6.66 8.00 8.51
CA SER A 56 -6.22 7.73 7.15
C SER A 56 -4.70 7.58 7.18
N VAL A 57 -4.22 6.37 6.90
CA VAL A 57 -2.79 6.00 6.98
C VAL A 57 -2.30 5.47 5.63
N ALA A 58 -1.00 5.63 5.36
CA ALA A 58 -0.32 5.07 4.19
C ALA A 58 0.96 4.34 4.63
N GLY A 59 1.32 3.23 3.97
CA GLY A 59 2.49 2.44 4.33
C GLY A 59 2.75 1.27 3.39
N ARG A 60 3.81 0.51 3.66
CA ARG A 60 4.18 -0.70 2.90
C ARG A 60 3.49 -1.93 3.49
N ILE A 61 2.94 -2.79 2.63
CA ILE A 61 2.45 -4.12 3.03
C ILE A 61 3.67 -4.98 3.36
N MET A 62 3.82 -5.35 4.62
CA MET A 62 4.94 -6.18 5.12
C MET A 62 4.54 -7.65 5.31
N SER A 63 3.28 -7.91 5.64
CA SER A 63 2.70 -9.23 5.83
C SER A 63 1.21 -9.15 5.46
N ARG A 64 0.65 -10.26 4.96
CA ARG A 64 -0.77 -10.43 4.65
C ARG A 64 -1.27 -11.69 5.33
#